data_AF-A0A3C1FJS3-F1
#
_entry.id   AF-A0A3C1FJS3-F1
#
_cell.length_a   1.000
_cell.length_b   1.000
_cell.length_c   1.000
_cell.angle_alpha   90.00
_cell.angle_beta   90.00
_cell.angle_gamma   90.00
#
_symmetry.space_group_name_H-M   'P 1'
#
loop_
_entity.id
_entity.type
_entity.pdbx_description
1 polymer ?
#
loop_
_entity_poly.entity_id
_entity_poly.type
_entity_poly.pdbx_seq_one_letter_code
_entity_poly.pdbx_strand_id
1 'polypeptide(L)' 'MYHGQEQYLAATAEQLAIHVSLDSRRSAPFPPDIAQNLATLGAAHARLPLPENAGARIGLTRKSAA' A
#
# COMPACT_ATOMS: atom_id res chain seq x y z
N MET A 1 9.55 1.77 4.04
CA MET A 1 10.25 1.15 5.19
C MET A 1 11.65 1.74 5.22
N TYR A 2 12.02 2.47 6.28
CA TYR A 2 13.29 3.18 6.38
C TYR A 2 14.23 2.48 7.35
N HIS A 3 15.54 2.51 7.08
CA HIS A 3 16.56 2.04 8.01
C HIS A 3 16.56 2.91 9.27
N GLY A 4 16.49 2.30 10.46
CA GLY A 4 16.22 3.02 11.71
C GLY A 4 17.29 4.03 12.12
N GLN A 5 18.55 3.80 11.76
CA GLN A 5 19.67 4.70 12.12
C GLN A 5 20.10 5.59 10.95
N GLU A 6 20.32 4.99 9.78
CA GLU A 6 20.87 5.71 8.61
C GLU A 6 19.79 6.36 7.74
N GLN A 7 18.50 6.13 8.05
CA GLN A 7 17.34 6.81 7.43
C GLN A 7 17.24 6.68 5.91
N TYR A 8 17.93 5.72 5.27
CA TYR A 8 17.71 5.42 3.86
C TYR A 8 16.43 4.58 3.66
N LEU A 9 15.81 4.69 2.48
CA LEU A 9 14.66 3.88 2.10
C LEU A 9 15.11 2.44 1.84
N ALA A 10 14.86 1.55 2.79
CA ALA A 10 15.30 0.16 2.73
C ALA A 10 14.38 -0.72 1.89
N ALA A 11 13.07 -0.46 1.91
CA ALA A 11 12.09 -1.21 1.12
C ALA A 11 10.78 -0.43 0.94
N THR A 12 10.06 -0.75 -0.13
CA THR A 12 8.67 -0.35 -0.37
C THR A 12 7.79 -1.59 -0.43
N ALA A 13 6.56 -1.50 0.06
CA ALA A 13 5.58 -2.56 -0.04
C ALA A 13 4.24 -1.95 -0.46
N GLU A 14 3.65 -2.52 -1.50
CA GLU A 14 2.26 -2.27 -1.88
C GLU A 14 1.42 -3.45 -1.38
N GLN A 15 0.30 -3.16 -0.72
CA GLN A 15 -0.51 -4.18 -0.04
C GLN A 15 -1.99 -3.98 -0.36
N LEU A 16 -2.69 -5.10 -0.55
CA LEU A 16 -4.15 -5.15 -0.63
C LEU A 16 -4.69 -5.86 0.60
N ALA A 17 -5.65 -5.24 1.29
CA ALA A 17 -6.31 -5.81 2.46
C ALA A 17 -7.83 -5.79 2.25
N ILE A 18 -8.52 -6.78 2.83
CA ILE A 18 -9.97 -6.91 2.77
C ILE A 18 -10.49 -7.07 4.20
N HIS A 19 -11.55 -6.34 4.55
CA HIS A 19 -12.23 -6.54 5.82
C HIS A 19 -12.99 -7.86 5.84
N VAL A 20 -12.81 -8.65 6.89
CA VAL A 20 -13.47 -9.94 7.09
C VAL A 20 -14.29 -9.88 8.38
N SER A 21 -15.57 -10.23 8.29
CA SER A 21 -16.43 -10.42 9.46
C SER A 21 -16.00 -11.68 10.20
N LEU A 22 -15.83 -11.58 11.52
CA LEU A 22 -15.44 -12.73 12.35
C LEU A 22 -16.58 -13.74 12.51
N ASP A 23 -17.84 -13.30 12.47
CA ASP A 23 -19.01 -14.19 12.59
C ASP A 23 -19.17 -15.08 11.35
N SER A 24 -19.14 -14.47 10.16
CA SER A 24 -19.36 -15.17 8.89
C SER A 24 -18.08 -15.76 8.30
N ARG A 25 -16.91 -15.28 8.71
CA ARG A 25 -15.60 -15.58 8.11
C ARG A 25 -15.59 -15.32 6.60
N ARG A 26 -16.22 -14.23 6.18
CA ARG A 26 -16.32 -13.75 4.79
C ARG A 26 -16.03 -12.26 4.72
N SER A 27 -15.77 -11.78 3.51
CA SER A 27 -15.64 -10.35 3.28
C SER A 27 -16.92 -9.63 3.68
N ALA A 28 -16.76 -8.47 4.30
CA ALA A 28 -17.87 -7.64 4.73
C ALA A 28 -17.54 -6.16 4.51
N PRO A 29 -18.54 -5.27 4.45
CA PRO A 29 -18.32 -3.84 4.52
C PRO A 29 -17.61 -3.46 5.82
N PHE A 30 -16.75 -2.45 5.79
CA PHE A 30 -16.21 -1.87 7.01
C PHE A 30 -17.34 -1.28 7.87
N PRO A 31 -17.22 -1.32 9.22
CA PRO A 31 -18.08 -0.55 10.10
C PRO A 31 -18.12 0.94 9.71
N PRO A 32 -19.25 1.65 9.87
CA PRO A 32 -19.41 3.01 9.34
C PRO A 32 -18.37 4.02 9.82
N ASP A 33 -17.98 3.94 11.09
CA ASP A 33 -16.96 4.79 11.70
C ASP A 33 -15.56 4.54 11.10
N ILE A 34 -15.23 3.27 10.85
CA ILE A 34 -13.95 2.89 10.20
C ILE A 34 -13.95 3.31 8.73
N ALA A 35 -15.07 3.11 8.02
CA ALA A 35 -15.20 3.56 6.64
C ALA A 35 -15.02 5.08 6.51
N GLN A 36 -15.59 5.85 7.45
CA GLN A 36 -15.42 7.30 7.49
C GLN A 36 -13.97 7.72 7.76
N ASN A 37 -13.27 7.03 8.67
CA ASN A 37 -11.85 7.28 8.93
C ASN A 37 -10.98 7.00 7.70
N LEU A 38 -11.24 5.89 6.98
CA LEU A 38 -10.54 5.55 5.74
C LEU A 38 -10.81 6.58 4.64
N ALA A 39 -12.04 7.07 4.50
CA ALA A 39 -12.39 8.10 3.54
C ALA A 39 -11.65 9.43 3.83
N THR A 40 -11.61 9.84 5.10
CA THR A 40 -10.86 11.03 5.53
C THR A 40 -9.36 10.89 5.24
N LEU A 41 -8.77 9.72 5.55
CA LEU A 41 -7.36 9.44 5.25
C LEU A 41 -7.09 9.48 3.74
N GLY A 42 -7.96 8.87 2.94
CA GLY A 42 -7.88 8.89 1.48
C GLY A 42 -7.92 10.31 0.91
N ALA A 43 -8.83 11.15 1.38
CA ALA A 43 -8.94 12.55 0.95
C ALA A 43 -7.71 13.39 1.33
N ALA A 44 -7.10 13.13 2.49
CA ALA A 44 -5.85 13.77 2.90
C ALA A 44 -4.68 13.35 2.01
N HIS A 45 -4.57 12.05 1.67
CA HIS A 45 -3.50 11.50 0.85
C HIS A 45 -3.66 11.76 -0.66
N ALA A 46 -4.86 12.10 -1.14
CA ALA A 46 -5.12 12.33 -2.57
C ALA A 46 -4.25 13.45 -3.20
N ARG A 47 -3.65 14.32 -2.39
CA ARG A 47 -2.76 15.40 -2.83
C ARG A 47 -1.27 15.01 -2.82
N LEU A 48 -0.92 13.85 -2.30
CA LEU A 48 0.47 13.37 -2.25
C LEU A 48 0.87 12.74 -3.59
N PRO A 49 2.17 12.81 -3.96
CA PRO A 49 2.64 12.08 -5.13
C PRO A 49 2.49 10.57 -4.92
N LEU A 50 2.29 9.84 -6.01
CA LEU A 50 2.35 8.39 -5.99
C LEU A 50 3.77 7.93 -5.62
N PRO A 51 3.92 6.85 -4.83
CA PRO A 51 5.23 6.24 -4.58
C PRO A 51 5.86 5.77 -5.90
N GLU A 52 7.17 5.96 -6.05
CA GLU A 52 7.93 5.60 -7.26
C GLU A 52 7.74 4.13 -7.69
N ASN A 53 7.72 3.21 -6.73
CA ASN A 53 7.57 1.76 -6.98
C ASN A 53 6.12 1.26 -6.98
N ALA A 54 5.11 2.15 -6.97
CA ALA A 54 3.71 1.72 -7.03
C ALA A 54 3.44 0.97 -8.35
N GLY A 55 2.84 -0.22 -8.28
CA GLY A 55 2.56 -1.07 -9.43
C GLY A 55 3.79 -1.68 -10.11
N ALA A 56 4.94 -1.71 -9.44
CA ALA A 56 6.17 -2.25 -10.00
C ALA A 56 6.00 -3.70 -10.48
N ARG A 57 6.48 -3.98 -11.69
CA ARG A 57 6.41 -5.31 -12.32
C ARG A 57 7.69 -6.08 -12.05
N ILE A 58 7.53 -7.35 -11.68
CA ILE A 58 8.66 -8.27 -11.55
C ILE A 58 9.08 -8.74 -12.95
N GLY A 59 10.37 -8.60 -13.27
CA GLY A 59 10.94 -9.07 -14.53
C GLY A 59 12.45 -8.93 -14.58
N LEU A 60 13.09 -9.68 -15.48
CA LEU A 60 14.51 -9.56 -15.78
C LEU A 60 14.70 -8.63 -16.97
N THR A 61 15.59 -7.66 -16.86
CA THR A 61 16.06 -6.87 -18.01
C THR A 61 17.26 -7.59 -18.63
N ARG A 62 17.23 -7.82 -19.95
CA ARG A 62 18.43 -8.28 -20.67
C ARG A 62 19.41 -7.12 -20.70
N LYS A 63 20.62 -7.31 -20.16
CA LYS A 63 21.73 -6.39 -20.39
C LYS A 63 22.04 -6.41 -21.88
N SER A 64 21.95 -5.26 -22.55
CA SER A 64 22.54 -5.12 -23.89
C SER A 64 24.06 -5.30 -23.75
N ALA A 65 24.64 -6.12 -24.62
CA ALA A 65 26.09 -6.22 -24.74
C ALA A 65 26.64 -4.87 -25.21
N ALA A 66 27.70 -4.41 -24.55
CA ALA A 66 28.45 -3.21 -24.92
C ALA A 66 29.29 -3.47 -26.19
#